data_AF-A0A0N0LUS4-F1
#
_entry.id   AF-A0A0N0LUS4-F1
#
_cell.length_a   1.000
_cell.length_b   1.000
_cell.length_c   1.000
_cell.angle_alpha   90.00
_cell.angle_beta   90.00
_cell.angle_gamma   90.00
#
_symmetry.space_group_name_H-M   'P 1'
#
loop_
_entity.id
_entity.type
_entity.pdbx_description
1 polymer ?
#
loop_
_entity_poly.entity_id
_entity_poly.type
_entity_poly.pdbx_seq_one_letter_code
_entity_poly.pdbx_strand_id
1 'polypeptide(L)'
;MLRKLLCLIFFTLVSGCGGSGGDTTASPVVVTPPVVVEPVDNSLTDVVIPSGFDWSMNDEVSINFKVVSTITMIDQSGAGIGGKHFIKVTAIDQNSEQVGTTLLKALTSRTGQLESTLKFPNEWSGIKVEAKVDGVVCTETFLKNVLLGDLEIKCPVEVNAEEG
;
A
#
# COMPACT_ATOMS: atom_id res chain seq x y z
N MET A 1 -19.99 44.94 -0.95
CA MET A 1 -21.09 44.83 -1.94
C MET A 1 -20.84 43.55 -2.74
N LEU A 2 -21.76 42.68 -3.12
CA LEU A 2 -23.17 42.42 -2.85
C LEU A 2 -23.50 41.22 -3.77
N ARG A 3 -23.97 40.08 -3.21
CA ARG A 3 -24.89 39.09 -3.86
C ARG A 3 -24.35 38.29 -5.06
N LYS A 4 -24.73 37.04 -5.37
CA LYS A 4 -25.86 36.11 -5.07
C LYS A 4 -25.33 34.71 -5.47
N LEU A 5 -25.51 33.62 -4.72
CA LEU A 5 -26.73 32.81 -4.54
C LEU A 5 -27.31 32.20 -5.84
N LEU A 6 -27.15 30.87 -6.00
CA LEU A 6 -28.12 29.96 -6.63
C LEU A 6 -27.75 28.52 -6.18
N CYS A 7 -28.42 27.95 -5.17
CA CYS A 7 -29.60 27.05 -5.22
C CYS A 7 -29.31 25.69 -5.89
N LEU A 8 -29.28 24.57 -5.15
CA LEU A 8 -30.41 23.76 -4.59
C LEU A 8 -30.92 22.71 -5.59
N ILE A 9 -31.02 21.45 -5.14
CA ILE A 9 -32.01 20.37 -5.42
C ILE A 9 -31.33 19.06 -4.92
N PHE A 10 -31.64 18.42 -3.78
CA PHE A 10 -32.85 17.79 -3.19
C PHE A 10 -33.27 16.42 -3.78
N PHE A 11 -33.79 15.56 -2.87
CA PHE A 11 -34.34 14.19 -2.96
C PHE A 11 -33.35 13.05 -2.65
N THR A 12 -33.28 12.40 -1.46
CA THR A 12 -34.24 11.83 -0.47
C THR A 12 -35.20 10.74 -0.96
N LEU A 13 -34.96 9.54 -0.41
CA LEU A 13 -35.90 8.49 0.05
C LEU A 13 -36.53 7.54 -0.98
N VAL A 14 -36.14 6.26 -0.88
CA VAL A 14 -37.10 5.14 -0.90
C VAL A 14 -36.78 4.19 0.25
N SER A 15 -37.47 4.37 1.37
CA SER A 15 -37.64 3.39 2.43
C SER A 15 -38.72 2.39 2.00
N GLY A 16 -38.35 1.13 1.80
CA GLY A 16 -39.30 0.03 1.61
C GLY A 16 -39.96 -0.35 2.94
N CYS A 17 -41.13 0.24 3.17
CA CYS A 17 -42.11 -0.21 4.16
C CYS A 17 -43.14 -1.08 3.41
N GLY A 18 -43.36 -2.30 3.89
CA GLY A 18 -44.35 -3.22 3.32
C GLY A 18 -44.56 -4.38 4.27
N GLY A 19 -45.35 -4.14 5.31
CA GLY A 19 -45.79 -5.16 6.24
C GLY A 19 -47.12 -5.79 5.84
N SER A 20 -47.51 -6.74 6.71
CA SER A 20 -48.85 -7.24 6.98
C SER A 20 -49.32 -8.48 6.21
N GLY A 21 -49.84 -9.43 6.99
CA GLY A 21 -50.88 -10.34 6.54
C GLY A 21 -50.63 -11.79 6.92
N GLY A 22 -50.86 -12.14 8.19
CA GLY A 22 -51.09 -13.53 8.55
C GLY A 22 -52.49 -13.97 8.14
N ASP A 23 -52.65 -15.25 7.81
CA ASP A 23 -53.87 -15.97 8.11
C ASP A 23 -53.57 -17.45 8.29
N THR A 24 -54.00 -17.94 9.44
CA THR A 24 -53.99 -19.34 9.86
C THR A 24 -54.99 -20.13 9.03
N THR A 25 -54.54 -21.21 8.39
CA THR A 25 -55.44 -22.32 8.03
C THR A 25 -54.72 -23.63 8.33
N ALA A 26 -55.18 -24.29 9.39
CA ALA A 26 -54.72 -25.60 9.79
C ALA A 26 -55.27 -26.65 8.81
N SER A 27 -54.40 -27.50 8.28
CA SER A 27 -54.76 -28.81 7.73
C SER A 27 -53.60 -29.77 7.96
N PRO A 28 -53.88 -31.03 8.30
CA PRO A 28 -52.89 -31.94 8.86
C PRO A 28 -51.97 -32.43 7.74
N VAL A 29 -50.73 -31.93 7.71
CA VAL A 29 -49.70 -32.49 6.83
C VAL A 29 -49.07 -33.66 7.56
N VAL A 30 -49.24 -34.83 6.95
CA VAL A 30 -48.60 -36.10 7.28
C VAL A 30 -47.13 -35.86 7.61
N VAL A 31 -46.70 -36.23 8.82
CA VAL A 31 -45.30 -36.19 9.24
C VAL A 31 -44.58 -37.32 8.51
N THR A 32 -44.14 -37.05 7.29
CA THR A 32 -43.06 -37.82 6.67
C THR A 32 -41.84 -37.61 7.57
N PRO A 33 -41.18 -38.66 8.09
CA PRO A 33 -39.95 -38.47 8.84
C PRO A 33 -38.97 -37.67 7.96
N PRO A 34 -38.29 -36.65 8.52
CA PRO A 34 -37.31 -35.89 7.75
C PRO A 34 -36.30 -36.89 7.20
N VAL A 35 -36.19 -36.94 5.87
CA VAL A 35 -35.00 -37.50 5.23
C VAL A 35 -33.84 -36.71 5.81
N VAL A 36 -33.01 -37.38 6.61
CA VAL A 36 -31.71 -36.85 7.02
C VAL A 36 -30.93 -36.74 5.72
N VAL A 37 -30.98 -35.57 5.11
CA VAL A 37 -29.99 -35.19 4.10
C VAL A 37 -28.71 -35.07 4.90
N GLU A 38 -27.86 -36.10 4.82
CA GLU A 38 -26.49 -35.98 5.33
C GLU A 38 -25.93 -34.67 4.76
N PRO A 39 -25.31 -33.80 5.60
CA PRO A 39 -24.66 -32.63 5.07
C PRO A 39 -23.67 -33.13 4.02
N VAL A 40 -23.84 -32.69 2.77
CA VAL A 40 -22.83 -32.90 1.74
C VAL A 40 -21.53 -32.43 2.37
N ASP A 41 -20.61 -33.38 2.55
CA ASP A 41 -19.32 -33.12 3.15
C ASP A 41 -18.57 -32.19 2.19
N ASN A 42 -18.72 -30.89 2.44
CA ASN A 42 -17.98 -29.85 1.76
C ASN A 42 -16.57 -29.72 2.35
N SER A 43 -16.11 -30.68 3.16
CA SER A 43 -14.73 -30.69 3.60
C SER A 43 -13.84 -30.96 2.38
N LEU A 44 -13.08 -29.93 2.02
CA LEU A 44 -11.91 -30.10 1.17
C LEU A 44 -10.93 -30.97 1.96
N THR A 45 -11.08 -32.29 1.85
CA THR A 45 -10.29 -33.28 2.60
C THR A 45 -8.84 -33.36 2.13
N ASP A 46 -8.53 -32.78 0.97
CA ASP A 46 -7.20 -32.90 0.37
C ASP A 46 -6.78 -31.62 -0.36
N VAL A 47 -6.61 -30.54 0.41
CA VAL A 47 -5.84 -29.38 -0.07
C VAL A 47 -4.35 -29.76 0.02
N VAL A 48 -3.83 -30.37 -1.04
CA VAL A 48 -2.40 -30.65 -1.18
C VAL A 48 -1.68 -29.33 -1.43
N ILE A 49 -1.15 -28.72 -0.37
CA ILE A 49 -0.29 -27.54 -0.46
C ILE A 49 1.08 -28.01 -0.98
N PRO A 50 1.54 -27.56 -2.16
CA PRO A 50 2.86 -27.92 -2.66
C PRO A 50 3.94 -27.54 -1.66
N SER A 51 4.98 -28.37 -1.51
CA SER A 51 6.16 -28.00 -0.75
C SER A 51 6.77 -26.73 -1.35
N GLY A 52 6.88 -25.67 -0.57
CA GLY A 52 7.37 -24.35 -1.02
C GLY A 52 6.29 -23.39 -1.49
N PHE A 53 5.00 -23.72 -1.31
CA PHE A 53 3.90 -22.76 -1.50
C PHE A 53 4.00 -21.64 -0.46
N ASP A 54 4.15 -20.41 -0.94
CA ASP A 54 4.23 -19.22 -0.09
C ASP A 54 2.82 -18.63 0.10
N TRP A 55 2.35 -18.64 1.34
CA TRP A 55 1.07 -18.05 1.73
C TRP A 55 1.13 -16.53 1.94
N SER A 56 2.29 -15.90 1.70
CA SER A 56 2.43 -14.45 1.81
C SER A 56 1.55 -13.76 0.76
N MET A 57 0.46 -13.14 1.23
CA MET A 57 -0.18 -12.08 0.47
C MET A 57 0.80 -10.91 0.48
N ASN A 58 1.33 -10.56 -0.70
CA ASN A 58 2.26 -9.46 -0.84
C ASN A 58 1.56 -8.31 -1.54
N ASP A 59 1.59 -7.13 -0.93
CA ASP A 59 1.32 -5.89 -1.66
C ASP A 59 2.53 -5.62 -2.57
N GLU A 60 2.28 -5.30 -3.84
CA GLU A 60 3.32 -4.82 -4.76
C GLU A 60 3.14 -3.32 -5.00
N VAL A 61 4.22 -2.56 -4.83
CA VAL A 61 4.21 -1.12 -5.09
C VAL A 61 5.44 -0.75 -5.92
N SER A 62 5.20 -0.08 -7.04
CA SER A 62 6.26 0.49 -7.87
C SER A 62 6.60 1.90 -7.39
N ILE A 63 7.89 2.12 -7.13
CA ILE A 63 8.41 3.36 -6.56
C ILE A 63 9.64 3.79 -7.36
N ASN A 64 9.76 5.09 -7.61
CA ASN A 64 10.97 5.70 -8.12
C ASN A 64 11.66 6.50 -7.00
N PHE A 65 12.81 6.04 -6.54
CA PHE A 65 13.61 6.74 -5.56
C PHE A 65 14.51 7.76 -6.25
N LYS A 66 14.50 9.01 -5.78
CA LYS A 66 15.36 10.09 -6.27
C LYS A 66 16.22 10.62 -5.15
N VAL A 67 17.53 10.56 -5.29
CA VAL A 67 18.44 11.17 -4.31
C VAL A 67 18.56 12.66 -4.61
N VAL A 68 18.27 13.51 -3.62
CA VAL A 68 18.28 14.97 -3.75
C VAL A 68 19.11 15.62 -2.66
N SER A 69 19.72 16.76 -2.97
CA SER A 69 20.48 17.57 -2.03
C SER A 69 19.56 18.43 -1.17
N THR A 70 19.90 18.57 0.11
CA THR A 70 19.31 19.58 1.00
C THR A 70 20.13 20.86 1.08
N ILE A 71 21.34 20.88 0.50
CA ILE A 71 22.27 22.01 0.53
C ILE A 71 22.13 22.82 -0.76
N THR A 72 22.20 22.14 -1.91
CA THR A 72 22.05 22.75 -3.23
C THR A 72 20.59 22.71 -3.64
N MET A 73 20.01 23.87 -3.92
CA MET A 73 18.61 24.02 -4.35
C MET A 73 18.54 24.55 -5.79
N ILE A 74 17.62 24.02 -6.59
CA ILE A 74 17.25 24.50 -7.92
C ILE A 74 15.73 24.73 -7.91
N ASP A 75 15.28 25.93 -8.26
CA ASP A 75 13.85 26.29 -8.29
C ASP A 75 13.09 25.95 -6.98
N GLN A 76 13.75 26.17 -5.82
CA GLN A 76 13.24 25.87 -4.48
C GLN A 76 13.05 24.37 -4.17
N SER A 77 13.51 23.48 -5.05
CA SER A 77 13.60 22.04 -4.81
C SER A 77 15.06 21.61 -4.61
N GLY A 78 15.26 20.49 -3.92
CA GLY A 78 16.59 19.90 -3.76
C GLY A 78 17.17 19.49 -5.13
N ALA A 79 18.41 19.87 -5.40
CA ALA A 79 19.08 19.47 -6.64
C ALA A 79 19.26 17.95 -6.67
N GLY A 80 18.97 17.31 -7.80
CA GLY A 80 19.19 15.87 -7.96
C GLY A 80 20.68 15.53 -7.83
N ILE A 81 21.01 14.50 -7.06
CA ILE A 81 22.39 14.04 -6.88
C ILE A 81 22.65 12.90 -7.87
N GLY A 82 23.30 13.23 -9.00
CA GLY A 82 23.76 12.25 -9.97
C GLY A 82 24.71 11.21 -9.38
N GLY A 83 24.90 10.09 -10.09
CA GLY A 83 25.81 9.01 -9.70
C GLY A 83 25.13 7.77 -9.12
N LYS A 84 25.91 6.70 -9.01
CA LYS A 84 25.48 5.40 -8.47
C LYS A 84 25.63 5.38 -6.95
N HIS A 85 24.51 5.49 -6.25
CA HIS A 85 24.40 5.52 -4.80
C HIS A 85 23.77 4.22 -4.31
N PHE A 86 24.25 3.71 -3.17
CA PHE A 86 23.67 2.51 -2.58
C PHE A 86 22.37 2.86 -1.85
N ILE A 87 21.29 2.16 -2.19
CA ILE A 87 19.97 2.29 -1.55
C ILE A 87 19.62 0.98 -0.86
N LYS A 88 19.15 1.07 0.38
CA LYS A 88 18.57 -0.02 1.16
C LYS A 88 17.16 0.38 1.60
N VAL A 89 16.19 -0.51 1.37
CA VAL A 89 14.79 -0.29 1.77
C VAL A 89 14.33 -1.41 2.71
N THR A 90 13.74 -1.04 3.83
CA THR A 90 13.17 -1.95 4.82
C THR A 90 11.72 -1.58 5.11
N ALA A 91 10.82 -2.57 5.18
CA ALA A 91 9.47 -2.36 5.70
C ALA A 91 9.51 -2.05 7.19
N ILE A 92 8.59 -1.20 7.65
CA ILE A 92 8.41 -0.89 9.06
C ILE A 92 6.94 -1.02 9.49
N ASP A 93 6.72 -1.30 10.78
CA ASP A 93 5.39 -1.35 11.41
C ASP A 93 4.95 0.03 11.93
N GLN A 94 3.84 0.07 12.68
CA GLN A 94 3.31 1.31 13.28
C GLN A 94 4.23 1.91 14.35
N ASN A 95 5.14 1.11 14.92
CA ASN A 95 6.11 1.51 15.91
C ASN A 95 7.46 1.91 15.29
N SER A 96 7.55 1.95 13.95
CA SER A 96 8.79 2.17 13.20
C SER A 96 9.85 1.08 13.38
N GLU A 97 9.44 -0.12 13.81
CA GLU A 97 10.30 -1.29 13.90
C GLU A 97 10.35 -2.02 12.56
N GLN A 98 11.49 -2.62 12.24
CA GLN A 98 11.66 -3.34 10.97
C GLN A 98 10.76 -4.58 10.94
N VAL A 99 9.97 -4.72 9.87
CA VAL A 99 9.15 -5.90 9.61
C VAL A 99 9.86 -6.79 8.59
N GLY A 100 10.13 -8.03 8.97
CA GLY A 100 10.73 -9.03 8.09
C GLY A 100 12.15 -8.67 7.62
N THR A 101 12.49 -9.11 6.41
CA THR A 101 13.81 -8.89 5.81
C THR A 101 13.87 -7.57 5.02
N THR A 102 15.08 -7.17 4.62
CA THR A 102 15.26 -6.02 3.73
C THR A 102 14.56 -6.25 2.40
N LEU A 103 13.71 -5.31 1.98
CA LEU A 103 12.94 -5.38 0.74
C LEU A 103 13.82 -5.21 -0.49
N LEU A 104 14.78 -4.28 -0.43
CA LEU A 104 15.63 -3.93 -1.56
C LEU A 104 17.03 -3.52 -1.09
N LYS A 105 18.04 -3.95 -1.84
CA LYS A 105 19.40 -3.41 -1.83
C LYS A 105 19.86 -3.23 -3.27
N ALA A 106 20.08 -2.00 -3.70
CA ALA A 106 20.39 -1.69 -5.09
C ALA A 106 21.27 -0.45 -5.21
N LEU A 107 21.72 -0.18 -6.44
CA LEU A 107 22.40 1.06 -6.80
C LEU A 107 21.46 1.91 -7.65
N THR A 108 21.50 3.22 -7.45
CA THR A 108 20.86 4.16 -8.39
C THR A 108 21.53 4.16 -9.77
N SER A 109 20.83 4.69 -10.75
CA SER A 109 21.32 4.99 -12.09
C SER A 109 22.34 6.14 -12.06
N ARG A 110 22.91 6.50 -13.21
CA ARG A 110 23.80 7.67 -13.32
C ARG A 110 23.12 8.99 -13.00
N THR A 111 21.80 9.07 -13.05
CA THR A 111 21.03 10.28 -12.72
C THR A 111 20.59 10.32 -11.25
N GLY A 112 21.08 9.39 -10.41
CA GLY A 112 20.70 9.36 -8.99
C GLY A 112 19.31 8.79 -8.72
N GLN A 113 18.72 8.10 -9.69
CA GLN A 113 17.36 7.54 -9.59
C GLN A 113 17.35 6.01 -9.54
N LEU A 114 16.36 5.43 -8.88
CA LEU A 114 16.15 3.98 -8.80
C LEU A 114 14.66 3.67 -8.86
N GLU A 115 14.23 3.11 -9.99
CA GLU A 115 12.88 2.57 -10.14
C GLU A 115 12.87 1.10 -9.72
N SER A 116 11.93 0.73 -8.84
CA SER A 116 11.80 -0.65 -8.35
C SER A 116 10.38 -0.97 -7.92
N THR A 117 9.98 -2.22 -8.16
CA THR A 117 8.74 -2.79 -7.58
C THR A 117 9.10 -3.53 -6.31
N LEU A 118 8.59 -3.04 -5.18
CA LEU A 118 8.77 -3.65 -3.87
C LEU A 118 7.62 -4.61 -3.56
N LYS A 119 7.95 -5.77 -3.00
CA LYS A 119 6.98 -6.73 -2.46
C LYS A 119 6.99 -6.62 -0.95
N PHE A 120 5.83 -6.32 -0.35
CA PHE A 120 5.72 -6.08 1.07
C PHE A 120 5.18 -7.29 1.82
N PRO A 121 5.72 -7.62 3.01
CA PRO A 121 5.11 -8.61 3.87
C PRO A 121 3.75 -8.14 4.38
N ASN A 122 2.96 -9.04 4.92
CA ASN A 122 1.74 -8.68 5.66
C ASN A 122 2.07 -7.74 6.84
N GLU A 123 1.11 -6.87 7.19
CA GLU A 123 1.16 -6.01 8.39
C GLU A 123 2.30 -4.97 8.42
N TRP A 124 2.53 -4.28 7.30
CA TRP A 124 3.45 -3.14 7.21
C TRP A 124 2.72 -1.80 7.25
N SER A 125 3.40 -0.75 7.74
CA SER A 125 2.85 0.62 7.87
C SER A 125 3.66 1.69 7.13
N GLY A 126 4.90 1.38 6.73
CA GLY A 126 5.72 2.25 5.91
C GLY A 126 7.02 1.58 5.45
N ILE A 127 7.92 2.40 4.92
CA ILE A 127 9.31 2.03 4.65
C ILE A 127 10.28 2.98 5.31
N LYS A 128 11.43 2.44 5.68
CA LYS A 128 12.66 3.20 5.95
C LYS A 128 13.62 2.99 4.78
N VAL A 129 14.13 4.09 4.26
CA VAL A 129 15.04 4.13 3.11
C VAL A 129 16.37 4.71 3.57
N GLU A 130 17.45 3.98 3.35
CA GLU A 130 18.81 4.40 3.65
C GLU A 130 19.58 4.53 2.33
N ALA A 131 20.09 5.74 2.04
CA ALA A 131 20.96 6.01 0.90
C ALA A 131 22.39 6.30 1.37
N LYS A 132 23.40 5.73 0.70
CA LYS A 132 24.80 6.07 0.92
C LYS A 132 25.34 6.86 -0.28
N VAL A 133 25.64 8.13 -0.04
CA VAL A 133 26.07 9.14 -1.02
C VAL A 133 27.36 9.76 -0.53
N ASP A 134 28.46 9.63 -1.29
CA ASP A 134 29.78 10.19 -0.94
C ASP A 134 30.24 9.92 0.51
N GLY A 135 29.92 8.73 1.02
CA GLY A 135 30.26 8.32 2.39
C GLY A 135 29.27 8.76 3.47
N VAL A 136 28.32 9.63 3.16
CA VAL A 136 27.21 10.04 4.03
C VAL A 136 26.06 9.05 3.92
N VAL A 137 25.44 8.71 5.04
CA VAL A 137 24.21 7.89 5.07
C VAL A 137 23.03 8.80 5.35
N CYS A 138 22.12 8.90 4.39
CA CYS A 138 20.87 9.64 4.47
C CYS A 138 19.74 8.66 4.76
N THR A 139 18.84 9.00 5.67
CA THR A 139 17.74 8.12 6.08
C THR A 139 16.43 8.88 5.99
N GLU A 140 15.47 8.31 5.28
CA GLU A 140 14.11 8.83 5.18
C GLU A 140 13.09 7.74 5.51
N THR A 141 11.96 8.17 6.07
CA THR A 141 10.85 7.28 6.41
C THR A 141 9.59 7.73 5.69
N PHE A 142 8.96 6.82 4.96
CA PHE A 142 7.76 7.07 4.19
C PHE A 142 6.63 6.16 4.66
N LEU A 143 5.48 6.73 5.01
CA LEU A 143 4.30 5.97 5.41
C LEU A 143 3.60 5.34 4.20
N LYS A 144 2.85 4.26 4.42
CA LYS A 144 2.13 3.50 3.38
C LYS A 144 1.26 4.39 2.47
N ASN A 145 0.62 5.41 3.02
CA ASN A 145 -0.28 6.31 2.28
C ASN A 145 0.44 7.27 1.33
N VAL A 146 1.78 7.41 1.42
CA VAL A 146 2.57 8.31 0.57
C VAL A 146 3.49 7.57 -0.40
N LEU A 147 3.45 6.22 -0.45
CA LEU A 147 4.26 5.41 -1.37
C LEU A 147 3.66 5.39 -2.78
N LEU A 148 3.65 6.53 -3.46
CA LEU A 148 3.17 6.65 -4.84
C LEU A 148 4.16 7.46 -5.67
N GLY A 149 4.59 6.91 -6.81
CA GLY A 149 5.43 7.62 -7.78
C GLY A 149 6.85 7.87 -7.27
N ASP A 150 7.22 9.15 -7.17
CA ASP A 150 8.57 9.61 -6.85
C ASP A 150 8.75 9.84 -5.35
N LEU A 151 9.74 9.19 -4.74
CA LEU A 151 10.16 9.43 -3.35
C LEU A 151 11.55 10.05 -3.32
N GLU A 152 11.62 11.25 -2.76
CA GLU A 152 12.88 11.99 -2.63
C GLU A 152 13.63 11.61 -1.35
N ILE A 153 14.85 11.08 -1.51
CA ILE A 153 15.76 10.79 -0.41
C ILE A 153 16.69 11.99 -0.23
N LYS A 154 16.51 12.71 0.87
CA LYS A 154 17.18 13.97 1.14
C LYS A 154 18.55 13.75 1.76
N CYS A 155 19.59 14.26 1.13
CA CYS A 155 20.98 14.11 1.52
C CYS A 155 21.68 15.46 1.70
N PRO A 156 22.44 15.67 2.79
CA PRO A 156 23.21 16.90 3.00
C PRO A 156 24.55 16.84 2.26
N VAL A 157 24.50 16.79 0.93
CA VAL A 157 25.67 16.74 0.04
C VAL A 157 25.59 17.90 -0.95
N GLU A 158 26.68 18.64 -1.10
CA GLU A 158 26.76 19.77 -2.04
C GLU A 158 26.92 19.24 -3.46
N VAL A 159 26.15 19.78 -4.40
CA VAL A 159 26.16 19.38 -5.81
C VAL A 159 26.66 20.53 -6.65
N ASN A 160 27.64 20.28 -7.51
CA ASN A 160 28.05 21.22 -8.54
C ASN A 160 27.00 21.18 -9.64
N ALA A 161 26.30 22.30 -9.88
CA ALA A 161 25.17 22.40 -10.81
C ALA A 161 25.55 22.22 -12.31
N GLU A 162 26.75 21.73 -12.62
CA GLU A 162 27.28 21.61 -13.99
C GLU A 162 27.22 20.20 -14.58
N GLU A 163 26.81 19.18 -13.82
CA GLU A 163 26.62 17.81 -14.32
C GLU A 163 25.18 17.33 -14.12
N GLY A 164 24.27 17.90 -14.91
CA GLY A 164 22.90 17.42 -15.09
C GLY A 164 22.75 16.63 -16.40
#